data_AF-A0AAE4U8B1-F1
#
_entry.id   AF-A0AAE4U8B1-F1
#
_cell.length_a   1.000
_cell.length_b   1.000
_cell.length_c   1.000
_cell.angle_alpha   90.00
_cell.angle_beta   90.00
_cell.angle_gamma   90.00
#
_symmetry.space_group_name_H-M   'P 1'
#
loop_
_entity.id
_entity.type
_entity.pdbx_description
1 polymer ?
#
loop_
_entity_poly.entity_id
_entity_poly.type
_entity_poly.pdbx_seq_one_letter_code
_entity_poly.pdbx_strand_id
1 'polypeptide(L)' 'MTGREELLVEEIAARRLVNLNDLADAIVWHDGHAHDEMADDLWVDRAILVARIRALRPDERAYIEQIVAKREGSA' A
#
# COMPACT_ATOMS: atom_id res chain seq x y z
N MET A 1 20.43 11.10 17.00
CA MET A 1 19.14 11.83 16.91
C MET A 1 18.06 10.80 16.63
N THR A 2 16.85 11.07 17.09
CA THR A 2 15.85 10.09 17.53
C THR A 2 14.99 9.58 16.37
N GLY A 3 15.16 8.31 15.97
CA GLY A 3 14.50 7.67 14.81
C GLY A 3 12.99 7.40 14.93
N ARG A 4 12.26 8.18 15.73
CA ARG A 4 10.79 8.06 15.89
C ARG A 4 10.03 9.18 15.19
N GLU A 5 10.66 10.35 15.03
CA GLU A 5 10.06 11.46 14.27
C GLU A 5 10.20 11.25 12.76
N GLU A 6 11.27 10.61 12.31
CA GLU A 6 11.48 10.24 10.90
C GLU A 6 10.37 9.28 10.40
N LEU A 7 10.05 8.24 11.17
CA LEU A 7 9.01 7.26 10.81
C LEU A 7 7.62 7.89 10.60
N LEU A 8 7.28 8.91 11.40
CA LEU A 8 5.96 9.54 11.33
C LEU A 8 5.82 10.47 10.11
N VAL A 9 6.92 11.12 9.71
CA VAL A 9 6.99 11.89 8.46
C VAL A 9 6.92 10.95 7.26
N GLU A 10 7.59 9.81 7.32
CA GLU A 10 7.54 8.78 6.29
C GLU A 10 6.12 8.24 6.09
N GLU A 11 5.35 7.98 7.16
CA GLU A 11 3.96 7.51 7.06
C GLU A 11 3.01 8.55 6.43
N ILE A 12 3.20 9.83 6.75
CA ILE A 12 2.37 10.92 6.19
C ILE A 12 2.76 11.17 4.73
N ALA A 13 4.05 11.13 4.39
CA ALA A 13 4.53 11.21 3.02
C ALA A 13 4.03 10.02 2.20
N ALA A 14 4.11 8.79 2.74
CA ALA A 14 3.61 7.57 2.12
C ALA A 14 2.12 7.67 1.74
N ARG A 15 1.28 8.21 2.62
CA ARG A 15 -0.15 8.42 2.33
C ARG A 15 -0.43 9.49 1.28
N ARG A 16 0.48 10.46 1.10
CA ARG A 16 0.37 11.50 0.07
C ARG A 16 0.95 11.06 -1.27
N LEU A 17 1.97 10.20 -1.24
CA LEU A 17 2.64 9.66 -2.43
C LEU A 17 1.86 8.48 -3.01
N VAL A 18 1.33 7.60 -2.16
CA VAL A 18 0.59 6.41 -2.55
C VAL A 18 -0.86 6.53 -2.09
N ASN A 19 -1.73 6.87 -3.04
CA ASN A 19 -3.17 6.90 -2.77
C ASN A 19 -3.70 5.48 -2.53
N LEU A 20 -4.84 5.39 -1.84
CA LEU A 20 -5.48 4.09 -1.57
C LEU A 20 -5.88 3.36 -2.85
N ASN A 21 -6.30 4.09 -3.90
CA ASN A 21 -6.65 3.50 -5.19
C ASN A 21 -5.44 2.92 -5.91
N ASP A 22 -4.33 3.66 -5.95
CA ASP A 22 -3.08 3.20 -6.58
C ASP A 22 -2.51 2.00 -5.82
N LEU A 23 -2.58 2.02 -4.49
CA LEU A 23 -2.23 0.88 -3.65
C LEU A 23 -3.12 -0.33 -3.93
N ALA A 24 -4.44 -0.13 -4.02
CA ALA A 24 -5.37 -1.22 -4.30
C ALA A 24 -5.13 -1.83 -5.68
N ASP A 25 -4.90 -1.00 -6.71
CA ASP A 25 -4.60 -1.48 -8.05
C ASP A 25 -3.28 -2.25 -8.10
N ALA A 26 -2.23 -1.74 -7.44
CA ALA A 26 -0.95 -2.42 -7.32
C ALA A 26 -1.07 -3.75 -6.55
N ILE A 27 -1.82 -3.79 -5.44
CA ILE A 27 -2.06 -5.03 -4.68
C ILE A 27 -2.75 -6.07 -5.56
N VAL A 28 -3.72 -5.62 -6.34
CA VAL A 28 -4.46 -6.50 -7.25
C VAL A 28 -3.58 -6.97 -8.40
N TRP A 29 -2.65 -6.12 -8.86
CA TRP A 29 -1.73 -6.51 -9.93
C TRP A 29 -0.67 -7.52 -9.47
N HIS A 30 -0.24 -7.38 -8.21
CA HIS A 30 0.80 -8.20 -7.57
C HIS A 30 0.23 -9.34 -6.71
N ASP A 31 -1.01 -9.77 -6.96
CA ASP A 31 -1.65 -10.92 -6.28
C ASP A 31 -1.62 -10.83 -4.73
N GLY A 32 -1.77 -9.63 -4.17
CA GLY A 32 -1.78 -9.46 -2.71
C GLY A 32 -0.41 -9.41 -2.03
N HIS A 33 0.69 -9.52 -2.77
CA HIS A 33 2.02 -9.64 -2.18
C HIS A 33 2.83 -8.33 -2.28
N ALA A 34 3.29 -7.84 -1.12
CA ALA A 34 4.14 -6.66 -1.02
C ALA A 34 5.61 -6.98 -1.37
N HIS A 35 5.94 -6.95 -2.67
CA HIS A 35 7.29 -7.17 -3.18
C HIS A 35 8.01 -5.87 -3.58
N ASP A 36 9.31 -5.97 -3.87
CA ASP A 36 10.12 -4.85 -4.37
C ASP A 36 9.56 -4.35 -5.71
N GLU A 37 9.05 -5.26 -6.54
CA GLU A 37 8.45 -4.95 -7.83
C GLU A 37 7.19 -4.08 -7.69
N MET A 38 6.36 -4.34 -6.68
CA MET A 38 5.21 -3.49 -6.34
C MET A 38 5.65 -2.10 -5.86
N ALA A 39 6.78 -2.00 -5.18
CA ALA A 39 7.32 -0.73 -4.72
C ALA A 39 7.88 0.08 -5.91
N ASP A 40 8.56 -0.59 -6.84
CA ASP A 40 9.08 -0.01 -8.08
C ASP A 40 7.93 0.53 -8.98
N ASP A 41 6.86 -0.25 -9.13
CA ASP A 41 5.65 0.16 -9.87
C ASP A 41 4.95 1.38 -9.27
N LEU A 42 5.00 1.51 -7.95
CA LEU A 42 4.47 2.67 -7.22
C LEU A 42 5.48 3.81 -7.09
N TRP A 43 6.69 3.63 -7.64
CA TRP A 43 7.80 4.59 -7.57
C TRP A 43 8.14 4.98 -6.12
N VAL A 44 8.06 4.01 -5.20
CA VAL A 44 8.36 4.18 -3.78
C VAL A 44 9.34 3.14 -3.29
N ASP A 45 10.01 3.43 -2.18
CA ASP A 45 10.82 2.43 -1.49
C ASP A 45 9.95 1.32 -0.86
N ARG A 46 10.49 0.10 -0.82
CA ARG A 46 9.88 -1.04 -0.11
C ARG A 46 9.51 -0.68 1.33
N ALA A 47 10.34 0.11 2.01
CA ALA A 47 10.08 0.55 3.38
C ALA A 47 8.79 1.39 3.48
N ILE A 48 8.57 2.30 2.53
CA ILE A 48 7.38 3.14 2.42
C ILE A 48 6.14 2.30 2.12
N LEU A 49 6.25 1.33 1.19
CA LEU A 49 5.17 0.40 0.88
C LEU A 49 4.77 -0.42 2.11
N VAL A 50 5.74 -1.00 2.83
CA VAL A 50 5.49 -1.78 4.05
C VAL A 50 4.88 -0.91 5.15
N ALA A 51 5.36 0.33 5.33
CA ALA A 51 4.78 1.27 6.28
C ALA A 51 3.34 1.61 5.92
N ARG A 52 3.05 1.88 4.63
CA ARG A 52 1.69 2.18 4.16
C ARG A 52 0.73 1.01 4.38
N ILE A 53 1.18 -0.22 4.11
CA ILE A 53 0.40 -1.46 4.32
C ILE A 53 0.16 -1.71 5.82
N ARG A 54 1.17 -1.48 6.67
CA ARG A 54 1.01 -1.58 8.14
C ARG A 54 0.08 -0.51 8.71
N ALA A 55 0.10 0.67 8.11
CA ALA A 55 -0.74 1.80 8.48
C ALA A 55 -2.15 1.75 7.84
N LEU A 56 -2.51 0.67 7.13
CA LEU A 56 -3.84 0.46 6.59
C LEU A 56 -4.84 0.30 7.73
N ARG A 57 -5.89 1.13 7.70
CA ARG A 57 -7.01 0.99 8.62
C ARG A 57 -7.92 -0.18 8.19
N PRO A 58 -8.75 -0.71 9.11
CA PRO A 58 -9.67 -1.81 8.80
C PRO A 58 -10.63 -1.49 7.64
N ASP A 59 -11.09 -0.25 7.51
CA ASP A 59 -11.92 0.23 6.40
C ASP A 59 -11.18 0.20 5.05
N GLU A 60 -9.90 0.60 5.05
CA GLU A 60 -9.05 0.59 3.85
C GLU A 60 -8.74 -0.85 3.42
N ARG A 61 -8.51 -1.75 4.38
CA ARG A 61 -8.32 -3.18 4.12
C ARG A 61 -9.56 -3.81 3.49
N ALA A 62 -10.74 -3.57 4.05
CA ALA A 62 -12.01 -4.07 3.51
C ALA A 62 -12.27 -3.57 2.09
N TYR A 63 -11.90 -2.32 1.79
CA TYR A 63 -11.97 -1.76 0.45
C TYR A 63 -11.07 -2.51 -0.55
N ILE A 64 -9.81 -2.77 -0.18
CA ILE A 64 -8.87 -3.53 -1.01
C ILE A 64 -9.39 -4.97 -1.23
N GLU A 65 -9.82 -5.64 -0.17
CA GLU A 65 -10.40 -6.99 -0.25
C GLU A 65 -11.62 -7.05 -1.17
N GLN A 66 -12.48 -6.02 -1.13
CA GLN A 66 -13.63 -5.92 -2.03
C GLN A 66 -13.22 -5.75 -3.50
N ILE A 67 -12.15 -4.99 -3.77
CA ILE A 67 -11.63 -4.82 -5.15
C ILE A 67 -11.03 -6.13 -5.67
N VAL A 68 -10.21 -6.80 -4.86
CA VAL A 68 -9.62 -8.09 -5.21
C VAL A 68 -10.72 -9.11 -5.49
N ALA A 69 -11.70 -9.24 -4.59
CA ALA A 69 -12.83 -10.15 -4.76
C ALA A 69 -13.67 -9.83 -6.02
N LYS A 70 -13.80 -8.56 -6.39
CA LYS A 70 -14.51 -8.13 -7.61
C LYS A 70 -13.78 -8.56 -8.89
N ARG A 71 -12.45 -8.62 -8.88
CA ARG A 71 -11.65 -9.05 -10.04
C ARG A 71 -11.67 -10.56 -10.19
N GLU A 72 -11.53 -11.30 -9.08
CA GLU A 72 -11.64 -12.77 -9.04
C GLU A 72 -13.04 -13.27 -9.43
N GLY A 73 -14.10 -12.55 -9.02
CA GLY A 73 -15.48 -12.89 -9.37
C GLY A 73 -15.93 -12.50 -10.79
N SER A 74 -15.06 -11.86 -11.58
CA SER A 74 -15.33 -11.48 -12.98
C SER A 74 -14.64 -12.40 -14.01
N ALA A 75 -13.96 -13.46 -13.54
CA ALA A 75 -13.29 -14.46 -14.38
C ALA A 75 -14.18 -15.69 -14.65
#